data_AF-A0A355D903-F1
#
_entry.id   AF-A0A355D903-F1
#
_cell.length_a   1.000
_cell.length_b   1.000
_cell.length_c   1.000
_cell.angle_alpha   90.00
_cell.angle_beta   90.00
_cell.angle_gamma   90.00
#
_symmetry.space_group_name_H-M   'P 1'
#
loop_
_entity.id
_entity.type
_entity.pdbx_description
1 polymer ?
#
loop_
_entity_poly.entity_id
_entity_poly.type
_entity_poly.pdbx_seq_one_letter_code
_entity_poly.pdbx_strand_id
1 'polypeptide(L)'
;MSMNRVKQFINCVFAKITKKDMEFINNYLDENEKKLLYKLPVYDLKHSVNVARDIYTNESEEEIKKNNLNHKEIVKSAILHDVGKINTPLNVIDKSILVLLNNITKTKIKKYSDRNSKIYIFYNHGEEGYKILKEKGYDKEFLNIIRNHHNYKIQNKWLDILRKYDDRN
;
A
#
# COMPACT_ATOMS: atom_id res chain seq x y z
N MET A 1 9.32 20.70 -2.99
CA MET A 1 9.10 19.33 -2.49
C MET A 1 8.95 19.39 -0.98
N SER A 2 7.91 18.79 -0.39
CA SER A 2 7.79 18.76 1.07
C SER A 2 8.88 17.88 1.70
N MET A 3 9.36 18.22 2.90
CA MET A 3 10.36 17.43 3.65
C MET A 3 10.01 15.93 3.73
N ASN A 4 8.71 15.60 3.80
CA ASN A 4 8.23 14.22 3.85
C ASN A 4 8.58 13.42 2.58
N ARG A 5 8.53 14.03 1.39
CA ARG A 5 8.89 13.34 0.13
C ARG A 5 10.38 13.05 0.01
N VAL A 6 11.23 13.91 0.59
CA VAL A 6 12.69 13.69 0.65
C VAL A 6 13.01 12.54 1.61
N LYS A 7 12.37 12.50 2.78
CA LYS A 7 12.49 11.39 3.73
C LYS A 7 12.04 10.06 3.12
N GLN A 8 10.88 10.06 2.44
CA GLN A 8 10.37 8.90 1.70
C GLN A 8 11.39 8.39 0.66
N PHE A 9 12.00 9.30 -0.10
CA PHE A 9 13.02 8.94 -1.08
C PHE A 9 14.23 8.27 -0.43
N ILE A 10 14.79 8.86 0.64
CA ILE A 10 15.94 8.29 1.37
C ILE A 10 15.58 6.93 1.96
N ASN A 11 14.41 6.81 2.57
CA ASN A 11 13.90 5.55 3.13
C ASN A 11 13.79 4.45 2.06
N CYS A 12 13.32 4.79 0.85
CA CYS A 12 13.24 3.85 -0.25
C CYS A 12 14.63 3.37 -0.71
N VAL A 13 15.60 4.29 -0.83
CA VAL A 13 16.97 3.96 -1.28
C VAL A 13 17.69 3.03 -0.30
N PHE A 14 17.51 3.24 1.01
CA PHE A 14 18.17 2.45 2.05
C PHE A 14 17.27 1.36 2.66
N ALA A 15 16.14 1.05 2.02
CA ALA A 15 15.18 0.09 2.54
C ALA A 15 15.81 -1.30 2.74
N LYS A 16 15.60 -1.86 3.94
CA LYS A 16 15.97 -3.23 4.29
C LYS A 16 14.89 -3.84 5.17
N ILE A 17 14.65 -5.13 4.98
CA ILE A 17 13.75 -5.91 5.84
C ILE A 17 14.58 -6.52 6.97
N THR A 18 14.23 -6.16 8.20
CA THR A 18 14.87 -6.61 9.43
C THR A 18 14.18 -7.87 9.99
N LYS A 19 14.83 -8.58 10.92
CA LYS A 19 14.18 -9.70 11.62
C LYS A 19 12.89 -9.29 12.32
N LYS A 20 12.87 -8.11 12.96
CA LYS A 20 11.68 -7.55 13.58
C LYS A 20 10.56 -7.34 12.55
N ASP A 21 10.88 -6.88 11.33
CA ASP A 21 9.89 -6.74 10.25
C ASP A 21 9.25 -8.09 9.90
N MET A 22 10.06 -9.13 9.78
CA MET A 22 9.59 -10.50 9.48
C MET A 22 8.71 -11.06 10.60
N GLU A 23 9.12 -10.89 11.86
CA GLU A 23 8.33 -11.28 13.04
C GLU A 23 6.98 -10.57 13.07
N PHE A 24 6.96 -9.26 12.77
CA PHE A 24 5.72 -8.50 12.69
C PHE A 24 4.80 -9.04 11.60
N ILE A 25 5.32 -9.28 10.38
CA ILE A 25 4.54 -9.87 9.28
C ILE A 25 3.93 -11.21 9.70
N ASN A 26 4.70 -12.08 10.36
CA ASN A 26 4.26 -13.41 10.78
C ASN A 26 3.07 -13.40 11.75
N ASN A 27 2.85 -12.31 12.49
CA ASN A 27 1.71 -12.18 13.41
C ASN A 27 0.37 -11.93 12.68
N TYR A 28 0.43 -11.45 11.43
CA TYR A 28 -0.75 -11.05 10.67
C TYR A 28 -0.98 -11.90 9.43
N LEU A 29 0.07 -12.40 8.79
CA LEU A 29 -0.01 -13.09 7.51
C LEU A 29 0.27 -14.60 7.60
N ASP A 30 -0.52 -15.37 6.88
CA ASP A 30 -0.26 -16.79 6.63
C ASP A 30 0.85 -17.01 5.58
N GLU A 31 1.22 -18.27 5.34
CA GLU A 31 2.29 -18.62 4.39
C GLU A 31 1.99 -18.22 2.93
N ASN A 32 0.74 -18.27 2.49
CA ASN A 32 0.35 -17.89 1.13
C ASN A 32 0.37 -16.38 0.96
N GLU A 33 -0.08 -15.64 1.97
CA GLU A 33 -0.03 -14.18 2.05
C GLU A 33 1.42 -13.70 2.05
N LYS A 34 2.29 -14.32 2.84
CA LYS A 34 3.73 -14.02 2.88
C LYS A 34 4.41 -14.28 1.55
N LYS A 35 4.15 -15.44 0.93
CA LYS A 35 4.68 -15.76 -0.41
C LYS A 35 4.28 -14.73 -1.46
N LEU A 36 3.08 -14.16 -1.35
CA LEU A 36 2.64 -13.08 -2.21
C LEU A 36 3.39 -11.78 -1.88
N LEU A 37 3.38 -11.38 -0.62
CA LEU A 37 3.99 -10.15 -0.12
C LEU A 37 5.48 -10.05 -0.48
N TYR A 38 6.24 -11.14 -0.32
CA TYR A 38 7.68 -11.16 -0.60
C TYR A 38 8.05 -11.07 -2.09
N LYS A 39 7.07 -11.05 -3.00
CA LYS A 39 7.31 -10.70 -4.41
C LYS A 39 7.42 -9.20 -4.64
N LEU A 40 7.03 -8.37 -3.67
CA LEU A 40 7.24 -6.93 -3.76
C LEU A 40 8.73 -6.59 -3.70
N PRO A 41 9.14 -5.50 -4.37
CA PRO A 41 10.44 -4.91 -4.13
C PRO A 41 10.65 -4.60 -2.65
N VAL A 42 11.89 -4.70 -2.20
CA VAL A 42 12.27 -4.46 -0.79
C VAL A 42 11.76 -3.11 -0.26
N TYR A 43 11.75 -2.06 -1.10
CA TYR A 43 11.25 -0.74 -0.70
C TYR A 43 9.72 -0.70 -0.53
N ASP A 44 8.94 -1.32 -1.42
CA ASP A 44 7.47 -1.38 -1.31
C ASP A 44 7.05 -2.30 -0.15
N LEU A 45 7.79 -3.39 0.05
CA LEU A 45 7.61 -4.26 1.21
C LEU A 45 7.89 -3.50 2.52
N LYS A 46 9.02 -2.78 2.59
CA LYS A 46 9.39 -2.02 3.77
C LYS A 46 8.39 -0.89 4.05
N HIS A 47 7.92 -0.22 2.99
CA HIS A 47 6.85 0.78 3.05
C HIS A 47 5.60 0.20 3.71
N SER A 48 5.07 -0.90 3.15
CA SER A 48 3.86 -1.55 3.64
C SER A 48 3.97 -1.97 5.11
N VAL A 49 5.14 -2.49 5.51
CA VAL A 49 5.43 -2.86 6.92
C VAL A 49 5.46 -1.63 7.83
N ASN A 50 6.04 -0.52 7.39
CA ASN A 50 6.09 0.71 8.19
C ASN A 50 4.68 1.30 8.37
N VAL A 51 3.87 1.37 7.30
CA VAL A 51 2.46 1.79 7.37
C VAL A 51 1.69 0.95 8.39
N ALA A 52 1.82 -0.37 8.29
CA ALA A 52 1.14 -1.30 9.19
C ALA A 52 1.59 -1.15 10.66
N ARG A 53 2.88 -0.92 10.91
CA ARG A 53 3.42 -0.66 12.24
C ARG A 53 2.95 0.66 12.82
N ASP A 54 2.90 1.71 12.00
CA ASP A 54 2.43 3.01 12.43
C ASP A 54 0.96 2.93 12.83
N ILE A 55 0.13 2.22 12.05
CA ILE A 55 -1.27 1.93 12.43
C ILE A 55 -1.31 1.19 13.76
N TYR A 56 -0.59 0.07 13.88
CA TYR A 56 -0.55 -0.74 15.10
C TYR A 56 -0.16 0.04 16.35
N THR A 57 0.75 1.01 16.20
CA THR A 57 1.28 1.80 17.32
C THR A 57 0.34 2.94 17.72
N ASN A 58 -0.37 3.54 16.76
CA ASN A 58 -1.09 4.80 16.95
C ASN A 58 -2.62 4.65 16.93
N GLU A 59 -3.16 3.52 16.48
CA GLU A 59 -4.59 3.24 16.48
C GLU A 59 -4.88 2.06 17.42
N SER A 60 -5.36 2.36 18.62
CA SER A 60 -5.69 1.34 19.63
C SER A 60 -6.88 0.47 19.21
N GLU A 61 -6.86 -0.79 19.65
CA GLU A 61 -7.95 -1.74 19.33
C GLU A 61 -9.32 -1.27 19.81
N GLU A 62 -9.39 -0.59 20.96
CA GLU A 62 -10.62 -0.07 21.53
C GLU A 62 -11.24 1.01 20.64
N GLU A 63 -10.42 1.96 20.17
CA GLU A 63 -10.80 3.04 19.25
C GLU A 63 -11.26 2.49 17.91
N ILE A 64 -10.56 1.48 17.38
CA ILE A 64 -10.96 0.80 16.16
C ILE A 64 -12.30 0.07 16.34
N LYS A 65 -12.49 -0.65 17.45
CA LYS A 65 -13.74 -1.35 17.77
C LYS A 65 -14.93 -0.39 17.92
N LYS A 66 -14.74 0.82 18.47
CA LYS A 66 -15.79 1.86 18.53
C LYS A 66 -16.34 2.23 17.14
N ASN A 67 -15.57 2.00 16.07
CA ASN A 67 -15.98 2.23 14.69
C ASN A 67 -16.53 0.96 14.00
N ASN A 68 -16.79 -0.12 14.75
CA ASN A 68 -17.18 -1.44 14.23
C ASN A 68 -16.16 -2.04 13.24
N LEU A 69 -14.89 -1.72 13.41
CA LEU A 69 -13.80 -2.22 12.58
C LEU A 69 -12.96 -3.26 13.35
N ASN A 70 -12.22 -4.08 12.61
CA ASN A 70 -11.30 -5.06 13.18
C ASN A 70 -9.85 -4.58 13.03
N HIS A 71 -9.18 -4.30 14.15
CA HIS A 71 -7.80 -3.81 14.15
C HIS A 71 -6.83 -4.73 13.41
N LYS A 72 -6.97 -6.06 13.57
CA LYS A 72 -6.13 -7.04 12.90
C LYS A 72 -6.29 -6.99 11.38
N GLU A 73 -7.52 -6.81 10.90
CA GLU A 73 -7.81 -6.66 9.47
C GLU A 73 -7.25 -5.33 8.92
N ILE A 74 -7.32 -4.24 9.69
CA ILE A 74 -6.71 -2.96 9.27
C ILE A 74 -5.20 -3.12 9.11
N VAL A 75 -4.52 -3.68 10.12
CA VAL A 75 -3.06 -3.90 10.04
C VAL A 75 -2.72 -4.85 8.90
N LYS A 76 -3.47 -5.93 8.71
CA LYS A 76 -3.30 -6.86 7.58
C LYS A 76 -3.47 -6.15 6.23
N SER A 77 -4.50 -5.32 6.09
CA SER A 77 -4.74 -4.56 4.85
C SER A 77 -3.59 -3.60 4.55
N ALA A 78 -2.99 -2.99 5.57
CA ALA A 78 -1.84 -2.11 5.40
C ALA A 78 -0.60 -2.87 4.92
N ILE A 79 -0.38 -4.10 5.41
CA ILE A 79 0.72 -4.95 4.91
C ILE A 79 0.49 -5.33 3.43
N LEU A 80 -0.76 -5.53 3.02
CA LEU A 80 -1.10 -6.07 1.69
C LEU A 80 -1.56 -5.02 0.67
N HIS A 81 -1.77 -3.75 1.03
CA HIS A 81 -2.43 -2.77 0.13
C HIS A 81 -1.70 -2.58 -1.20
N ASP A 82 -0.39 -2.78 -1.20
CA ASP A 82 0.49 -2.53 -2.33
C ASP A 82 0.83 -3.76 -3.19
N VAL A 83 0.27 -4.95 -2.89
CA VAL A 83 0.59 -6.20 -3.63
C VAL A 83 0.26 -6.14 -5.13
N GLY A 84 -0.57 -5.18 -5.57
CA GLY A 84 -0.78 -4.91 -7.00
C GLY A 84 0.47 -4.44 -7.76
N LYS A 85 1.54 -4.05 -7.06
CA LYS A 85 2.82 -3.61 -7.66
C LYS A 85 3.76 -4.76 -8.03
N ILE A 86 3.44 -6.01 -7.66
CA ILE A 86 4.32 -7.18 -7.85
C ILE A 86 4.74 -7.38 -9.32
N ASN A 87 3.84 -7.17 -10.28
CA ASN A 87 4.11 -7.49 -11.69
C ASN A 87 4.93 -6.41 -12.42
N THR A 88 4.81 -5.15 -12.00
CA THR A 88 5.58 -4.03 -12.59
C THR A 88 6.04 -3.09 -11.48
N PRO A 89 7.17 -3.40 -10.82
CA PRO A 89 7.66 -2.60 -9.71
C PRO A 89 8.10 -1.20 -10.19
N LEU A 90 7.73 -0.17 -9.42
CA LEU A 90 8.07 1.22 -9.70
C LEU A 90 9.30 1.60 -8.92
N ASN A 91 10.46 1.68 -9.59
CA ASN A 91 11.66 2.11 -8.89
C ASN A 91 11.53 3.58 -8.46
N VAL A 92 12.40 4.00 -7.53
CA VAL A 92 12.34 5.34 -6.92
C VAL A 92 12.45 6.47 -7.97
N ILE A 93 13.17 6.22 -9.07
CA ILE A 93 13.31 7.14 -10.21
C ILE A 93 12.00 7.21 -10.99
N ASP A 94 11.37 6.07 -11.29
CA ASP A 94 10.07 6.00 -11.95
C ASP A 94 9.01 6.73 -11.15
N LYS A 95 8.96 6.52 -9.82
CA LYS A 95 8.00 7.18 -8.93
C LYS A 95 8.19 8.69 -8.95
N SER A 96 9.44 9.16 -8.91
CA SER A 96 9.78 10.59 -8.99
C SER A 96 9.38 11.19 -10.34
N ILE A 97 9.70 10.53 -11.45
CA ILE A 97 9.35 10.97 -12.80
C ILE A 97 7.84 10.97 -13.01
N LEU A 98 7.13 9.93 -12.58
CA LEU A 98 5.68 9.82 -12.73
C LEU A 98 4.93 10.87 -11.90
N VAL A 99 5.40 11.17 -10.69
CA VAL A 99 4.82 12.26 -9.88
C VAL A 99 5.01 13.61 -10.57
N LEU A 100 6.21 13.89 -11.11
CA LEU A 100 6.47 15.11 -11.87
C LEU A 100 5.61 15.19 -13.14
N LEU A 101 5.58 14.13 -13.93
CA LEU A 101 4.79 14.06 -15.16
C LEU A 101 3.28 14.15 -14.88
N ASN A 102 2.76 13.54 -13.81
CA ASN A 102 1.36 13.66 -13.44
C ASN A 102 1.00 15.11 -13.08
N ASN A 103 1.85 15.78 -12.31
CA ASN A 103 1.67 17.18 -11.94
C ASN A 103 1.68 18.11 -13.16
N ILE A 104 2.61 17.90 -14.09
CA ILE A 104 2.71 18.68 -15.34
C ILE A 104 1.51 18.41 -16.25
N THR A 105 1.09 17.14 -16.39
CA THR A 105 0.06 16.75 -17.35
C THR A 105 -1.36 16.81 -16.79
N LYS A 106 -1.56 17.16 -15.52
CA LYS A 106 -2.86 17.13 -14.83
C LYS A 106 -3.60 15.80 -15.09
N THR A 107 -2.95 14.67 -14.86
CA THR A 107 -3.45 13.29 -15.10
C THR A 107 -3.64 12.85 -16.55
N LYS A 108 -3.41 13.73 -17.55
CA LYS A 108 -3.58 13.38 -18.97
C LYS A 108 -2.64 12.27 -19.45
N ILE A 109 -1.54 12.00 -18.73
CA ILE A 109 -0.63 10.90 -19.07
C ILE A 109 -1.28 9.51 -18.95
N LYS A 110 -2.37 9.39 -18.18
CA LYS A 110 -3.11 8.13 -18.00
C LYS A 110 -3.56 7.52 -19.33
N LYS A 111 -3.87 8.33 -20.35
CA LYS A 111 -4.30 7.86 -21.68
C LYS A 111 -3.20 7.14 -22.49
N TYR A 112 -1.94 7.25 -22.07
CA TYR A 112 -0.80 6.58 -22.69
C TYR A 112 -0.37 5.33 -21.91
N SER A 113 -1.18 4.87 -20.96
CA SER A 113 -0.88 3.68 -20.18
C SER A 113 -1.40 2.42 -20.86
N ASP A 114 -0.49 1.57 -21.33
CA ASP A 114 -0.79 0.16 -21.58
C ASP A 114 -0.76 -0.62 -20.25
N ARG A 115 -1.48 -1.73 -20.13
CA ARG A 115 -1.65 -2.50 -18.87
C ARG A 115 -0.33 -2.92 -18.21
N ASN A 116 0.73 -3.12 -19.01
CA ASN A 116 2.04 -3.51 -18.51
C ASN A 116 2.96 -2.31 -18.21
N SER A 117 2.50 -1.09 -18.44
CA SER A 117 3.29 0.12 -18.22
C SER A 117 3.36 0.51 -16.74
N LYS A 118 4.47 1.14 -16.37
CA LYS A 118 4.65 1.75 -15.04
C LYS A 118 3.59 2.83 -14.76
N ILE A 119 3.15 3.55 -15.78
CA ILE A 119 2.05 4.52 -15.69
C ILE A 119 0.76 3.81 -15.28
N TYR A 120 0.47 2.63 -15.85
CA TYR A 120 -0.73 1.87 -15.50
C TYR A 120 -0.72 1.43 -14.04
N ILE A 121 0.35 0.79 -13.58
CA ILE A 121 0.46 0.34 -12.18
C ILE A 121 0.39 1.52 -11.21
N PHE A 122 1.00 2.67 -11.54
CA PHE A 122 0.89 3.87 -10.71
C PHE A 122 -0.56 4.26 -10.41
N TYR A 123 -1.46 4.18 -11.39
CA TYR A 123 -2.87 4.53 -11.19
C TYR A 123 -3.78 3.36 -10.78
N ASN A 124 -3.38 2.12 -11.04
CA ASN A 124 -4.27 0.96 -10.96
C ASN A 124 -3.78 -0.16 -10.02
N HIS A 125 -2.68 0.01 -9.28
CA HIS A 125 -2.20 -1.03 -8.38
C HIS A 125 -3.22 -1.43 -7.30
N GLY A 126 -4.12 -0.53 -6.86
CA GLY A 126 -5.24 -0.93 -6.01
C GLY A 126 -6.17 -1.96 -6.69
N GLU A 127 -6.52 -1.73 -7.96
CA GLU A 127 -7.32 -2.66 -8.77
C GLU A 127 -6.58 -3.98 -9.01
N GLU A 128 -5.28 -3.94 -9.30
CA GLU A 128 -4.47 -5.14 -9.48
C GLU A 128 -4.33 -5.93 -8.17
N GLY A 129 -4.16 -5.24 -7.04
CA GLY A 129 -4.15 -5.85 -5.71
C GLY A 129 -5.47 -6.54 -5.40
N TYR A 130 -6.60 -5.90 -5.72
CA TYR A 130 -7.93 -6.52 -5.64
C TYR A 130 -8.00 -7.81 -6.45
N LYS A 131 -7.57 -7.80 -7.72
CA LYS A 131 -7.62 -9.00 -8.59
C LYS A 131 -6.76 -10.14 -8.03
N ILE A 132 -5.57 -9.83 -7.53
CA ILE A 132 -4.64 -10.81 -6.93
C ILE A 132 -5.25 -11.46 -5.69
N LEU A 133 -5.96 -10.68 -4.86
CA LEU A 133 -6.49 -11.14 -3.57
C LEU A 133 -7.90 -11.75 -3.68
N LYS A 134 -8.69 -11.37 -4.70
CA LYS A 134 -10.10 -11.78 -4.84
C LYS A 134 -10.28 -13.31 -4.80
N GLU A 135 -9.37 -14.05 -5.38
CA GLU A 135 -9.43 -15.52 -5.46
C GLU A 135 -8.93 -16.22 -4.19
N LYS A 136 -8.53 -15.47 -3.16
CA LYS A 136 -7.91 -15.98 -1.92
C LYS A 136 -8.86 -16.01 -0.72
N GLY A 137 -10.15 -15.72 -0.91
CA GLY A 137 -11.17 -15.87 0.13
C GLY A 137 -11.29 -14.72 1.12
N TYR A 138 -10.74 -13.54 0.81
CA TYR A 138 -10.94 -12.34 1.62
C TYR A 138 -12.39 -11.86 1.59
N ASP A 139 -12.84 -11.21 2.66
CA ASP A 139 -14.14 -10.59 2.70
C ASP A 139 -14.25 -9.40 1.72
N LYS A 140 -15.48 -9.06 1.37
CA LYS A 140 -15.78 -8.04 0.37
C LYS A 140 -15.33 -6.64 0.80
N GLU A 141 -15.36 -6.33 2.10
CA GLU A 141 -14.95 -5.02 2.59
C GLU A 141 -13.44 -4.88 2.49
N PHE A 142 -12.66 -5.85 2.99
CA PHE A 142 -11.21 -5.90 2.86
C PHE A 142 -10.76 -5.72 1.41
N LEU A 143 -11.36 -6.47 0.48
CA LEU A 143 -11.08 -6.34 -0.95
C LEU A 143 -11.40 -4.94 -1.48
N ASN A 144 -12.48 -4.31 -1.03
CA ASN A 144 -12.81 -2.93 -1.40
C ASN A 144 -11.81 -1.91 -0.82
N ILE A 145 -11.27 -2.14 0.37
CA ILE A 145 -10.21 -1.31 0.97
C ILE A 145 -8.97 -1.34 0.09
N ILE A 146 -8.50 -2.54 -0.26
CA ILE A 146 -7.34 -2.72 -1.16
C ILE A 146 -7.60 -2.05 -2.50
N ARG A 147 -8.77 -2.24 -3.09
CA ARG A 147 -9.12 -1.65 -4.39
C ARG A 147 -9.07 -0.13 -4.39
N ASN A 148 -9.54 0.49 -3.31
CA ASN A 148 -9.88 1.90 -3.27
C ASN A 148 -8.98 2.75 -2.35
N HIS A 149 -7.84 2.23 -1.88
CA HIS A 149 -6.98 2.97 -0.94
C HIS A 149 -6.53 4.33 -1.47
N HIS A 150 -6.39 4.53 -2.80
CA HIS A 150 -6.14 5.86 -3.40
C HIS A 150 -7.39 6.61 -3.90
N ASN A 151 -8.61 6.09 -3.72
CA ASN A 151 -9.85 6.75 -4.17
C ASN A 151 -10.48 7.62 -3.07
N TYR A 152 -9.93 8.82 -2.87
CA TYR A 152 -10.36 9.78 -1.83
C TYR A 152 -11.81 10.28 -1.94
N LYS A 153 -12.56 9.92 -3.00
CA LYS A 153 -14.00 10.20 -3.09
C LYS A 153 -14.85 9.25 -2.22
N ILE A 154 -14.31 8.08 -1.89
CA ILE A 154 -14.99 7.09 -1.05
C ILE A 154 -14.70 7.40 0.41
N GLN A 155 -15.77 7.70 1.15
CA GLN A 155 -15.76 7.89 2.60
C GLN A 155 -15.92 6.53 3.28
N ASN A 156 -14.89 6.08 3.98
CA ASN A 156 -14.91 4.85 4.77
C ASN A 156 -13.81 4.97 5.84
N LYS A 157 -14.16 4.68 7.09
CA LYS A 157 -13.26 4.90 8.23
C LYS A 157 -11.97 4.07 8.15
N TRP A 158 -12.04 2.85 7.63
CA TRP A 158 -10.88 1.99 7.41
C TRP A 158 -9.98 2.59 6.31
N LEU A 159 -10.56 3.06 5.20
CA LEU A 159 -9.81 3.78 4.16
C LEU A 159 -9.13 5.03 4.73
N ASP A 160 -9.82 5.80 5.58
CA ASP A 160 -9.29 7.03 6.17
C ASP A 160 -8.06 6.75 7.05
N ILE A 161 -8.13 5.67 7.85
CA ILE A 161 -6.98 5.21 8.65
C ILE A 161 -5.84 4.79 7.73
N LEU A 162 -6.10 3.90 6.76
CA LEU A 162 -5.07 3.40 5.86
C LEU A 162 -4.37 4.54 5.12
N ARG A 163 -5.11 5.48 4.53
CA ARG A 163 -4.58 6.65 3.81
C ARG A 163 -3.75 7.55 4.69
N LYS A 164 -4.23 7.83 5.91
CA LYS A 164 -3.52 8.69 6.88
C LYS A 164 -2.10 8.19 7.13
N TYR A 165 -1.90 6.87 7.24
CA TYR A 165 -0.58 6.31 7.51
C TYR A 165 0.22 5.98 6.26
N ASP A 166 -0.44 5.67 5.14
CA ASP A 166 0.21 5.53 3.83
C ASP A 166 0.85 6.86 3.38
N ASP A 167 0.13 7.97 3.49
CA ASP A 167 0.63 9.30 3.11
C ASP A 167 1.79 9.80 4.00
N ARG A 168 1.92 9.26 5.22
CA ARG A 168 2.98 9.59 6.19
C ARG A 168 4.29 8.84 5.93
N ASN A 169 4.22 7.64 5.37
CA ASN A 169 5.36 6.73 5.19
C ASN A 169 5.99 6.81 3.80
#